data_AF-A0A383AS16-F1
#
_entry.id   AF-A0A383AS16-F1
#
_cell.length_a   1.000
_cell.length_b   1.000
_cell.length_c   1.000
_cell.angle_alpha   90.00
_cell.angle_beta   90.00
_cell.angle_gamma   90.00
#
_symmetry.space_group_name_H-M   'P 1'
#
loop_
_entity.id
_entity.type
_entity.pdbx_description
1 polymer ?
#
loop_
_entity_poly.entity_id
_entity_poly.type
_entity_poly.pdbx_seq_one_letter_code
_entity_poly.pdbx_strand_id
1 'polypeptide(L)'
;MRIQTNRLLQTLGWLLNFPALLCLALASAILISCTTTQHAPVTLAAPPQIPGAKFVGNKACAECHEKIHGDFPGSAHGRFYRGDDVHWAPVAGCESCHGAGSKHVGTGLAADIVNPRQDPLACLKCHVSTHGEFTLPHHHRVLEGRMNCIDCH
;
A
#
# COMPACT_ATOMS: atom_id res chain seq x y z
N MET A 1 -32.22 46.19 44.17
CA MET A 1 -32.12 44.74 44.51
C MET A 1 -32.37 43.78 43.34
N ARG A 2 -32.64 44.23 42.09
CA ARG A 2 -32.93 43.34 40.93
C ARG A 2 -31.72 43.03 40.02
N ILE A 3 -30.62 43.77 40.20
CA ILE A 3 -29.41 43.67 39.36
C ILE A 3 -28.43 42.59 39.88
N GLN A 4 -28.36 42.37 41.20
CA GLN A 4 -27.47 41.36 41.79
C GLN A 4 -27.94 39.92 41.55
N THR A 5 -29.26 39.68 41.55
CA THR A 5 -29.83 38.34 41.26
C THR A 5 -29.55 37.90 39.83
N ASN A 6 -29.52 38.83 38.86
CA ASN A 6 -29.24 38.51 37.46
C ASN A 6 -27.77 38.14 37.22
N ARG A 7 -26.83 38.79 37.93
CA ARG A 7 -25.39 38.43 37.88
C ARG A 7 -25.12 37.06 38.52
N LEU A 8 -25.78 36.73 39.63
CA LEU A 8 -25.64 35.43 40.31
C LEU A 8 -26.16 34.27 39.45
N LEU A 9 -27.33 34.44 38.81
CA LEU A 9 -27.89 33.46 37.87
C LEU A 9 -27.02 33.29 36.62
N GLN A 10 -26.45 34.38 36.10
CA GLN A 10 -25.50 34.33 34.98
C GLN A 10 -24.20 33.62 35.36
N THR A 11 -23.59 33.93 36.51
CA THR A 11 -22.36 33.25 36.96
C THR A 11 -22.59 31.77 37.26
N LEU A 12 -23.75 31.41 37.82
CA LEU A 12 -24.11 30.01 38.06
C LEU A 12 -24.36 29.25 36.74
N GLY A 13 -24.97 29.91 35.76
CA GLY A 13 -25.12 29.40 34.40
C GLY A 13 -23.78 29.17 33.71
N TRP A 14 -22.82 30.10 33.84
CA TRP A 14 -21.46 29.90 33.31
C TRP A 14 -20.74 28.75 34.00
N LEU A 15 -20.82 28.63 35.34
CA LEU A 15 -20.18 27.55 36.10
C LEU A 15 -20.75 26.15 35.80
N LEU A 16 -22.04 26.05 35.45
CA LEU A 16 -22.67 24.78 35.05
C LEU A 16 -22.42 24.43 33.58
N ASN A 17 -22.29 25.43 32.70
CA ASN A 17 -22.04 25.20 31.26
C ASN A 17 -20.56 24.99 30.92
N PHE A 18 -19.63 25.55 31.70
CA PHE A 18 -18.19 25.38 31.50
C PHE A 18 -17.72 23.91 31.53
N PRO A 19 -18.10 23.07 32.50
CA PRO A 19 -17.73 21.65 32.50
C PRO A 19 -18.36 20.90 31.32
N ALA A 20 -19.59 21.25 30.92
CA ALA A 20 -20.24 20.65 29.76
C ALA A 20 -19.51 21.00 28.45
N LEU A 21 -19.10 22.26 28.27
CA LEU A 21 -18.31 22.72 27.13
C LEU A 21 -16.91 22.09 27.09
N LEU A 22 -16.27 21.94 28.25
CA LEU A 22 -14.97 21.26 28.37
C LEU A 22 -15.08 19.78 28.00
N CYS A 23 -16.12 19.08 28.48
CA CYS A 23 -16.40 17.69 28.10
C CYS A 23 -16.67 17.54 26.60
N LEU A 24 -17.43 18.47 25.99
CA LEU A 24 -17.67 18.48 24.55
C LEU A 24 -16.37 18.72 23.75
N ALA A 25 -15.51 19.64 24.20
CA ALA A 25 -14.23 19.90 23.55
C ALA A 25 -13.28 18.70 23.64
N LEU A 26 -13.20 18.04 24.82
CA LEU A 26 -12.42 16.82 25.02
C LEU A 26 -12.95 15.66 24.16
N ALA A 27 -14.27 15.45 24.12
CA ALA A 27 -14.88 14.43 23.27
C ALA A 27 -14.58 14.69 21.79
N SER A 28 -14.64 15.96 21.37
CA SER A 28 -14.31 16.36 19.99
C SER A 28 -12.84 16.10 19.66
N ALA A 29 -11.91 16.44 20.57
CA ALA A 29 -10.48 16.19 20.40
C ALA A 29 -10.16 14.68 20.31
N ILE A 30 -10.81 13.85 21.13
CA ILE A 30 -10.67 12.39 21.08
C ILE A 30 -11.18 11.85 19.74
N LEU A 31 -12.35 12.31 19.27
CA LEU A 31 -12.91 11.88 17.98
C LEU A 31 -12.02 12.29 16.79
N ILE A 32 -11.42 13.49 16.82
CA ILE A 32 -10.45 13.95 15.80
C ILE A 32 -9.15 13.12 15.84
N SER A 33 -8.69 12.72 17.03
CA SER A 33 -7.52 11.87 17.18
C SER A 33 -7.74 10.49 16.56
N CYS A 34 -8.93 9.89 16.78
CA CYS A 34 -9.26 8.56 16.25
C CYS A 34 -9.41 8.54 14.71
N THR A 35 -9.84 9.64 14.09
CA THR A 35 -9.95 9.73 12.62
C THR A 35 -8.61 10.06 11.95
N THR A 36 -7.69 10.73 12.64
CA THR A 36 -6.35 11.03 12.10
C THR A 36 -5.50 9.77 11.92
N THR A 37 -5.67 8.76 12.79
CA THR A 37 -4.97 7.46 12.69
C THR A 37 -5.51 6.51 11.61
N GLN A 38 -6.56 6.89 10.87
CA GLN A 38 -7.06 6.08 9.75
C GLN A 38 -6.27 6.25 8.46
N HIS A 39 -5.14 6.97 8.48
CA HIS A 39 -4.10 6.75 7.47
C HIS A 39 -3.55 5.35 7.71
N ALA A 40 -4.27 4.35 7.18
CA ALA A 40 -3.75 3.00 7.07
C ALA A 40 -2.33 3.16 6.52
N PRO A 41 -1.30 2.70 7.25
CA PRO A 41 0.03 2.80 6.74
C PRO A 41 -0.01 2.09 5.38
N VAL A 42 0.38 2.82 4.34
CA VAL A 42 0.38 2.34 2.95
C VAL A 42 1.15 1.01 2.83
N THR A 43 1.92 0.66 3.87
CA THR A 43 2.61 -0.61 4.15
C THR A 43 1.84 -1.91 3.89
N LEU A 44 0.50 -1.90 3.81
CA LEU A 44 -0.32 -3.08 3.50
C LEU A 44 -1.21 -2.94 2.25
N ALA A 45 -1.01 -1.90 1.44
CA ALA A 45 -1.69 -1.82 0.15
C ALA A 45 -1.37 -3.09 -0.66
N ALA A 46 -2.41 -3.84 -1.00
CA ALA A 46 -2.25 -5.05 -1.78
C ALA A 46 -1.58 -4.68 -3.12
N PRO A 47 -0.49 -5.35 -3.52
CA PRO A 47 0.19 -5.05 -4.76
C PRO A 47 -0.79 -5.17 -5.94
N PRO A 48 -0.62 -4.36 -7.00
CA PRO A 48 -1.54 -4.31 -8.13
C PRO A 48 -1.80 -5.71 -8.69
N GLN A 49 -3.06 -6.01 -9.01
CA GLN A 49 -3.50 -7.28 -9.61
C GLN A 49 -4.45 -7.02 -10.77
N ILE A 50 -4.44 -7.93 -11.75
CA ILE A 50 -5.42 -7.94 -12.84
C ILE A 50 -6.68 -8.71 -12.38
N PRO A 51 -7.88 -8.09 -12.38
CA PRO A 51 -9.09 -8.75 -11.91
C PRO A 51 -9.38 -10.07 -12.64
N GLY A 52 -9.58 -11.13 -11.86
CA GLY A 52 -9.91 -12.47 -12.38
C GLY A 52 -8.76 -13.18 -13.11
N ALA A 53 -7.53 -12.66 -13.05
CA ALA A 53 -6.35 -13.39 -13.51
C ALA A 53 -5.96 -14.50 -12.51
N LYS A 54 -5.33 -15.56 -13.01
CA LYS A 54 -4.81 -16.69 -12.26
C LYS A 54 -3.31 -16.86 -12.53
N PHE A 55 -2.61 -17.42 -11.56
CA PHE A 55 -1.21 -17.80 -11.75
C PHE A 55 -1.10 -18.91 -12.80
N VAL A 56 -0.13 -18.78 -13.70
CA VAL A 56 0.14 -19.76 -14.77
C VAL A 56 1.53 -20.39 -14.65
N GLY A 57 2.40 -19.84 -13.79
CA GLY A 57 3.77 -20.29 -13.60
C GLY A 57 4.75 -19.79 -14.66
N ASN A 58 6.04 -19.93 -14.38
CA ASN A 58 7.11 -19.31 -15.17
C ASN A 58 7.25 -19.89 -16.58
N LYS A 59 6.96 -21.20 -16.75
CA LYS A 59 7.08 -21.89 -18.05
C LYS A 59 6.20 -21.28 -19.14
N ALA A 60 4.98 -20.87 -18.81
CA ALA A 60 4.06 -20.24 -19.75
C ALA A 60 4.64 -18.94 -20.35
N CYS A 61 5.47 -18.23 -19.58
CA CYS A 61 6.10 -16.99 -20.05
C CYS A 61 7.17 -17.27 -21.11
N ALA A 62 7.88 -18.40 -21.03
CA ALA A 62 8.97 -18.75 -21.94
C ALA A 62 8.48 -19.02 -23.37
N GLU A 63 7.21 -19.37 -23.55
CA GLU A 63 6.61 -19.65 -24.87
C GLU A 63 6.65 -18.42 -25.80
N CYS A 64 6.57 -17.21 -25.24
CA CYS A 64 6.64 -15.95 -25.98
C CYS A 64 7.85 -15.07 -25.60
N HIS A 65 8.35 -15.18 -24.35
CA HIS A 65 9.44 -14.35 -23.82
C HIS A 65 10.70 -15.16 -23.55
N GLU A 66 11.12 -15.98 -24.50
CA GLU A 66 12.29 -16.88 -24.38
C GLU A 66 13.54 -16.16 -23.87
N LYS A 67 13.90 -15.02 -24.49
CA LYS A 67 15.10 -14.26 -24.10
C LYS A 67 15.03 -13.77 -22.65
N ILE A 68 13.92 -13.13 -22.27
CA ILE A 68 13.77 -12.56 -20.93
C ILE A 68 13.72 -13.68 -19.88
N HIS A 69 13.01 -14.76 -20.17
CA HIS A 69 12.98 -15.94 -19.32
C HIS A 69 14.38 -16.57 -19.17
N GLY A 70 15.18 -16.61 -20.23
CA GLY A 70 16.56 -17.10 -20.19
C GLY A 70 17.52 -16.21 -19.38
N ASP A 71 17.34 -14.90 -19.42
CA ASP A 71 18.20 -13.94 -18.72
C ASP A 71 17.83 -13.81 -17.22
N PHE A 72 16.54 -13.93 -16.88
CA PHE A 72 16.01 -13.64 -15.53
C PHE A 72 16.69 -14.43 -14.38
N PRO A 73 17.03 -15.72 -14.51
CA PRO A 73 17.74 -16.47 -13.47
C PRO A 73 19.09 -15.85 -13.07
N GLY A 74 19.72 -15.05 -13.93
CA GLY A 74 20.96 -14.32 -13.62
C GLY A 74 20.78 -13.16 -12.62
N SER A 75 19.55 -12.70 -12.40
CA SER A 75 19.24 -11.61 -11.47
C SER A 75 19.23 -12.08 -10.00
N ALA A 76 19.32 -11.14 -9.06
CA ALA A 76 19.12 -11.45 -7.64
C ALA A 76 17.71 -12.01 -7.36
N HIS A 77 16.69 -11.50 -8.06
CA HIS A 77 15.31 -11.97 -7.92
C HIS A 77 15.09 -13.37 -8.52
N GLY A 78 15.68 -13.65 -9.68
CA GLY A 78 15.54 -14.95 -10.35
C GLY A 78 16.12 -16.11 -9.54
N ARG A 79 17.14 -15.85 -8.72
CA ARG A 79 17.75 -16.84 -7.81
C ARG A 79 16.81 -17.32 -6.70
N PHE A 80 15.70 -16.62 -6.42
CA PHE A 80 14.71 -17.12 -5.48
C PHE A 80 13.89 -18.28 -6.04
N TYR A 81 13.72 -18.38 -7.36
CA TYR A 81 13.02 -19.50 -7.97
C TYR A 81 13.90 -20.75 -7.93
N ARG A 82 13.39 -21.82 -7.30
CA ARG A 82 14.13 -23.07 -7.07
C ARG A 82 13.58 -24.27 -7.84
N GLY A 83 12.75 -24.03 -8.85
CA GLY A 83 12.08 -25.07 -9.64
C GLY A 83 10.57 -25.12 -9.39
N ASP A 84 9.89 -26.02 -10.10
CA ASP A 84 8.42 -26.17 -10.06
C ASP A 84 7.92 -27.09 -8.94
N ASP A 85 8.82 -27.76 -8.23
CA ASP A 85 8.52 -28.73 -7.17
C ASP A 85 8.16 -28.07 -5.83
N VAL A 86 8.44 -26.76 -5.69
CA VAL A 86 8.07 -25.99 -4.49
C VAL A 86 6.65 -25.41 -4.62
N HIS A 87 5.86 -25.49 -3.55
CA HIS A 87 4.46 -25.03 -3.57
C HIS A 87 4.28 -23.53 -3.88
N TRP A 88 5.33 -22.73 -3.72
CA TRP A 88 5.37 -21.30 -4.02
C TRP A 88 6.00 -20.99 -5.39
N ALA A 89 6.29 -22.01 -6.21
CA ALA A 89 6.85 -21.84 -7.56
C ALA A 89 6.07 -20.85 -8.44
N PRO A 90 4.73 -20.82 -8.44
CA PRO A 90 3.98 -19.85 -9.25
C PRO A 90 4.17 -18.40 -8.78
N VAL A 91 4.52 -18.17 -7.52
CA VAL A 91 4.71 -16.83 -6.95
C VAL A 91 6.19 -16.45 -6.79
N ALA A 92 7.12 -17.31 -7.18
CA ALA A 92 8.53 -17.01 -7.28
C ALA A 92 9.00 -17.15 -8.73
N GLY A 93 9.17 -15.99 -9.37
CA GLY A 93 9.52 -15.90 -10.78
C GLY A 93 8.88 -14.69 -11.42
N CYS A 94 8.39 -14.81 -12.65
CA CYS A 94 7.82 -13.69 -13.41
C CYS A 94 6.62 -13.08 -12.66
N GLU A 95 5.70 -13.93 -12.21
CA GLU A 95 4.48 -13.53 -11.52
C GLU A 95 4.73 -13.01 -10.09
N SER A 96 5.98 -13.10 -9.59
CA SER A 96 6.36 -12.49 -8.31
C SER A 96 6.30 -10.96 -8.36
N CYS A 97 6.53 -10.33 -9.51
CA CYS A 97 6.35 -8.88 -9.67
C CYS A 97 5.14 -8.56 -10.56
N HIS A 98 4.88 -9.40 -11.57
CA HIS A 98 3.81 -9.19 -12.55
C HIS A 98 2.41 -9.63 -12.08
N GLY A 99 2.30 -10.24 -10.90
CA GLY A 99 1.05 -10.83 -10.43
C GLY A 99 0.60 -11.98 -11.33
N ALA A 100 -0.66 -12.38 -11.18
CA ALA A 100 -1.26 -13.45 -11.98
C ALA A 100 -1.34 -13.08 -13.48
N GLY A 101 -0.75 -13.90 -14.35
CA GLY A 101 -0.55 -13.62 -15.77
C GLY A 101 -1.57 -14.24 -16.74
N SER A 102 -2.56 -15.01 -16.27
CA SER A 102 -3.43 -15.79 -17.18
C SER A 102 -4.19 -14.96 -18.22
N LYS A 103 -4.53 -13.71 -17.91
CA LYS A 103 -5.23 -12.82 -18.85
C LYS A 103 -4.30 -12.41 -19.99
N HIS A 104 -3.09 -11.97 -19.65
CA HIS A 104 -2.05 -11.66 -20.62
C HIS A 104 -1.64 -12.86 -21.47
N VAL A 105 -1.53 -14.06 -20.90
CA VAL A 105 -1.30 -15.27 -21.69
C VAL A 105 -2.43 -15.52 -22.69
N GLY A 106 -3.68 -15.25 -22.30
CA GLY A 106 -4.85 -15.43 -23.17
C GLY A 106 -4.98 -14.39 -24.28
N THR A 107 -4.57 -13.13 -24.03
CA THR A 107 -4.80 -12.00 -24.95
C THR A 107 -3.55 -11.52 -25.67
N GLY A 108 -2.36 -11.76 -25.11
CA GLY A 108 -1.10 -11.18 -25.54
C GLY A 108 -0.96 -9.67 -25.27
N LEU A 109 -1.95 -9.03 -24.63
CA LEU A 109 -1.97 -7.58 -24.45
C LEU A 109 -1.21 -7.17 -23.18
N ALA A 110 -0.36 -6.14 -23.28
CA ALA A 110 0.37 -5.60 -22.14
C ALA A 110 -0.55 -5.01 -21.05
N ALA A 111 -1.77 -4.60 -21.41
CA ALA A 111 -2.76 -4.10 -20.46
C ALA A 111 -3.30 -5.19 -19.51
N ASP A 112 -3.14 -6.46 -19.86
CA ASP A 112 -3.67 -7.60 -19.11
C ASP A 112 -2.64 -8.24 -18.16
N ILE A 113 -1.53 -7.55 -17.90
CA ILE A 113 -0.49 -7.92 -16.93
C ILE A 113 -0.07 -6.70 -16.13
N VAL A 114 0.31 -6.90 -14.86
CA VAL A 114 0.88 -5.83 -14.05
C VAL A 114 2.23 -5.44 -14.60
N ASN A 115 2.49 -4.15 -14.73
CA ASN A 115 3.82 -3.62 -15.06
C ASN A 115 4.47 -3.03 -13.78
N PRO A 116 5.48 -3.70 -13.19
CA PRO A 116 6.16 -3.20 -11.98
C PRO A 116 6.79 -1.81 -12.15
N ARG A 117 7.05 -1.37 -13.39
CA ARG A 117 7.54 -0.01 -13.68
C ARG A 117 6.53 1.08 -13.30
N GLN A 118 5.23 0.77 -13.34
CA GLN A 118 4.19 1.76 -13.09
C GLN A 118 3.84 1.89 -11.61
N ASP A 119 4.04 0.82 -10.83
CA ASP A 119 3.64 0.78 -9.44
C ASP A 119 4.72 0.10 -8.57
N PRO A 120 5.38 0.85 -7.66
CA PRO A 120 6.43 0.31 -6.80
C PRO A 120 5.91 -0.70 -5.77
N LEU A 121 4.60 -0.80 -5.54
CA LEU A 121 4.01 -1.78 -4.62
C LEU A 121 4.32 -3.23 -5.02
N ALA A 122 4.57 -3.48 -6.31
CA ALA A 122 5.06 -4.78 -6.79
C ALA A 122 6.37 -5.21 -6.09
N CYS A 123 7.24 -4.26 -5.74
CA CYS A 123 8.49 -4.48 -5.01
C CYS A 123 8.27 -4.49 -3.49
N LEU A 124 7.49 -3.52 -3.01
CA LEU A 124 7.33 -3.22 -1.58
C LEU A 124 6.52 -4.28 -0.81
N LYS A 125 5.84 -5.20 -1.51
CA LYS A 125 5.21 -6.36 -0.88
C LYS A 125 6.20 -7.30 -0.17
N CYS A 126 7.45 -7.34 -0.66
CA CYS A 126 8.54 -8.12 -0.07
C CYS A 126 9.58 -7.21 0.59
N HIS A 127 9.86 -6.05 -0.01
CA HIS A 127 10.76 -5.04 0.56
C HIS A 127 10.03 -4.17 1.61
N VAL A 128 9.44 -4.81 2.62
CA VAL A 128 8.57 -4.17 3.61
C VAL A 128 9.29 -3.14 4.48
N SER A 129 10.57 -3.38 4.80
CA SER A 129 11.40 -2.42 5.54
C SER A 129 11.60 -1.13 4.74
N THR A 130 11.93 -1.26 3.45
CA THR A 130 12.05 -0.13 2.52
C THR A 130 10.72 0.61 2.36
N HIS A 131 9.59 -0.12 2.36
CA HIS A 131 8.28 0.52 2.36
C HIS A 131 8.10 1.41 3.60
N GLY A 132 8.42 0.89 4.78
CA GLY A 132 8.38 1.65 6.03
C GLY A 132 9.23 2.93 5.95
N GLU A 133 10.47 2.83 5.47
CA GLU A 133 11.35 3.98 5.27
C GLU A 133 10.76 5.00 4.30
N PHE A 134 10.14 4.54 3.21
CA PHE A 134 9.52 5.43 2.23
C PHE A 134 8.23 6.09 2.73
N THR A 135 7.65 5.64 3.84
CA THR A 135 6.48 6.31 4.46
C THR A 135 6.86 7.39 5.47
N LEU A 136 8.14 7.57 5.78
CA LEU A 136 8.60 8.59 6.72
C LEU A 136 8.42 10.01 6.18
N PRO A 137 8.33 11.06 7.02
CA PRO A 137 8.15 12.44 6.54
C PRO A 137 9.22 12.93 5.54
N HIS A 138 10.45 12.42 5.67
CA HIS A 138 11.54 12.66 4.73
C HIS A 138 11.92 11.33 4.09
N HIS A 139 11.55 11.16 2.83
CA HIS A 139 11.76 9.92 2.08
C HIS A 139 12.13 10.19 0.63
N HIS A 140 12.57 9.12 -0.04
CA HIS A 140 12.77 9.09 -1.46
C HIS A 140 11.43 9.13 -2.22
N ARG A 141 11.37 9.79 -3.38
CA ARG A 141 10.12 10.12 -4.09
C ARG A 141 9.44 8.95 -4.84
N VAL A 142 9.66 7.71 -4.40
CA VAL A 142 9.13 6.50 -5.07
C VAL A 142 7.61 6.41 -4.91
N LEU A 143 7.10 6.63 -3.70
CA LEU A 143 5.66 6.51 -3.43
C LEU A 143 4.84 7.62 -4.08
N GLU A 144 5.46 8.76 -4.37
CA GLU A 144 4.85 9.87 -5.11
C GLU A 144 4.96 9.70 -6.64
N GLY A 145 5.43 8.54 -7.12
CA GLY A 145 5.46 8.20 -8.54
C GLY A 145 6.44 9.04 -9.38
N ARG A 146 7.38 9.74 -8.75
CA ARG A 146 8.39 10.54 -9.49
C ARG A 146 9.49 9.68 -10.10
N MET A 147 9.66 8.47 -9.58
CA MET A 147 10.61 7.45 -10.04
C MET A 147 10.20 6.10 -9.47
N ASN A 148 10.75 5.03 -10.03
CA ASN A 148 10.53 3.66 -9.58
C ASN A 148 11.87 2.98 -9.28
N CYS A 149 11.82 1.88 -8.52
CA CYS A 149 12.96 1.03 -8.18
C CYS A 149 13.79 0.67 -9.42
N ILE A 150 13.11 0.32 -10.51
CA ILE A 150 13.75 -0.14 -11.74
C ILE A 150 14.36 0.97 -12.61
N ASP A 151 14.23 2.23 -12.20
CA ASP A 151 14.98 3.32 -12.83
C ASP A 151 16.47 3.28 -12.42
N CYS A 152 16.81 2.50 -11.39
CA CYS A 152 18.19 2.34 -10.89
C CYS A 152 18.60 0.89 -10.58
N HIS A 153 17.66 -0.01 -10.24
CA HIS A 153 17.91 -1.40 -9.81
C HIS A 153 17.35 -2.45 -10.77
#